data_AF-U6L3B4-F1
#
_entry.id   AF-U6L3B4-F1
#
_cell.length_a   1.000
_cell.length_b   1.000
_cell.length_c   1.000
_cell.angle_alpha   90.00
_cell.angle_beta   90.00
_cell.angle_gamma   90.00
#
_symmetry.space_group_name_H-M   'P 1'
#
loop_
_entity.id
_entity.type
_entity.pdbx_description
1 polymer ?
#
loop_
_entity_poly.entity_id
_entity_poly.type
_entity_poly.pdbx_seq_one_letter_code
_entity_poly.pdbx_strand_id
1 'polypeptide(L)'
;MKKVLYFYDEEVGNFFYGPGHPMKPHRVRMTHDLLRSYGLLDSLELMLPPHPTVEALTRFHADDYISFLRSTGEVFGPPAAALLAPQPEPPATAAAAAA
;
A
#
# COMPACT_ATOMS: atom_id res chain seq x y z
N MET A 1 -2.04 -26.39 14.86
CA MET A 1 -2.41 -25.13 14.19
C MET A 1 -1.87 -25.13 12.78
N LYS A 2 -2.59 -24.54 11.82
CA LYS A 2 -2.09 -24.35 10.45
C LYS A 2 -1.14 -23.15 10.43
N LYS A 3 -0.03 -23.25 9.69
CA LYS A 3 0.82 -22.08 9.41
C LYS A 3 0.12 -21.19 8.39
N VAL A 4 0.11 -19.88 8.63
CA VAL A 4 -0.51 -18.88 7.76
C VAL A 4 0.55 -17.86 7.38
N LEU A 5 0.83 -17.76 6.09
CA LEU A 5 1.68 -16.71 5.53
C LEU A 5 0.86 -15.43 5.35
N TYR A 6 1.43 -14.30 5.74
CA TYR A 6 0.83 -12.98 5.56
C TYR A 6 1.81 -12.06 4.84
N PHE A 7 1.43 -11.61 3.65
CA PHE A 7 2.25 -10.71 2.84
C PHE A 7 1.88 -9.27 3.11
N TYR A 8 2.88 -8.47 3.44
CA TYR A 8 2.69 -7.04 3.64
C TYR A 8 3.94 -6.27 3.26
N ASP A 9 3.73 -5.18 2.52
CA ASP A 9 4.73 -4.19 2.16
C ASP A 9 4.27 -2.86 2.76
N GLU A 10 5.14 -2.19 3.51
CA GLU A 10 4.82 -0.93 4.18
C GLU A 10 4.51 0.20 3.19
N GLU A 11 5.03 0.13 1.96
CA GLU A 11 4.85 1.14 0.91
C GLU A 11 3.47 1.06 0.23
N VAL A 12 2.78 -0.08 0.31
CA VAL A 12 1.48 -0.27 -0.37
C VAL A 12 0.43 0.76 0.07
N GLY A 13 0.53 1.23 1.32
CA GLY A 13 -0.39 2.22 1.88
C GLY A 13 -0.14 3.64 1.38
N ASN A 14 1.01 3.91 0.75
CA ASN A 14 1.45 5.25 0.35
C ASN A 14 0.96 5.63 -1.07
N PHE A 15 0.45 4.68 -1.86
CA PHE A 15 -0.06 4.98 -3.20
C PHE A 15 -1.38 5.77 -3.15
N PHE A 16 -1.43 6.88 -3.89
CA PHE A 16 -2.59 7.76 -3.97
C PHE A 16 -3.13 7.84 -5.40
N TYR A 17 -4.38 7.41 -5.58
CA TYR A 17 -5.04 7.36 -6.90
C TYR A 17 -5.54 8.74 -7.38
N GLY A 18 -5.58 9.74 -6.50
CA GLY A 18 -6.08 11.08 -6.82
C GLY A 18 -7.30 11.51 -5.99
N PRO A 19 -7.61 12.82 -6.00
CA PRO A 19 -8.77 13.38 -5.32
C PRO A 19 -10.08 12.76 -5.85
N GLY A 20 -11.03 12.47 -4.95
CA GLY A 20 -12.33 11.89 -5.32
C GLY A 20 -12.31 10.40 -5.73
N HIS A 21 -11.14 9.79 -5.96
CA HIS A 21 -11.07 8.39 -6.37
C HIS A 21 -11.43 7.44 -5.20
N PRO A 22 -12.34 6.47 -5.37
CA PRO A 22 -12.81 5.61 -4.27
C PRO A 22 -11.78 4.58 -3.80
N MET A 23 -10.85 4.17 -4.66
CA MET A 23 -9.78 3.24 -4.26
C MET A 23 -8.74 3.98 -3.40
N LYS A 24 -8.62 3.56 -2.13
CA LYS A 24 -7.65 4.07 -1.15
C LYS A 24 -6.72 2.92 -0.68
N PRO A 25 -5.52 2.76 -1.25
CA PRO A 25 -4.55 1.74 -0.84
C PRO A 25 -4.20 1.77 0.65
N HIS A 26 -4.30 2.92 1.30
CA HIS A 26 -4.16 3.11 2.75
C HIS A 26 -4.99 2.12 3.59
N ARG A 27 -6.13 1.62 3.07
CA ARG A 27 -6.94 0.59 3.75
C ARG A 27 -6.16 -0.67 4.11
N VAL A 28 -5.12 -1.01 3.34
CA VAL A 28 -4.23 -2.15 3.62
C VAL A 28 -3.36 -1.88 4.85
N ARG A 29 -2.77 -0.68 4.96
CA ARG A 29 -2.02 -0.25 6.16
C ARG A 29 -2.92 -0.25 7.40
N MET A 30 -4.13 0.30 7.30
CA MET A 30 -5.11 0.28 8.40
C MET A 30 -5.41 -1.15 8.87
N THR A 31 -5.56 -2.09 7.94
CA THR A 31 -5.81 -3.50 8.27
C THR A 31 -4.62 -4.12 8.99
N HIS A 32 -3.40 -3.89 8.49
CA HIS A 32 -2.16 -4.35 9.12
C HIS A 32 -1.99 -3.81 10.54
N ASP A 33 -2.28 -2.53 10.78
CA ASP A 33 -2.18 -1.92 12.10
C ASP A 33 -3.21 -2.50 13.07
N LEU A 34 -4.44 -2.79 12.62
CA LEU A 34 -5.43 -3.51 13.44
C LEU A 34 -4.93 -4.91 13.81
N LEU A 35 -4.39 -5.67 12.87
CA LEU A 35 -3.83 -7.01 13.15
C LEU A 35 -2.70 -6.93 14.19
N ARG A 36 -1.85 -5.90 14.11
CA ARG A 36 -0.81 -5.64 15.10
C ARG A 36 -1.41 -5.34 16.48
N SER A 37 -2.39 -4.43 16.56
CA SER A 37 -3.04 -4.05 17.82
C SER A 37 -3.78 -5.20 18.49
N TYR A 38 -4.32 -6.15 17.71
CA TYR A 38 -4.94 -7.37 18.24
C TYR A 38 -3.94 -8.47 18.62
N GLY A 39 -2.64 -8.28 18.42
CA GLY A 39 -1.62 -9.30 18.66
C GLY A 39 -1.69 -10.49 17.70
N LEU A 40 -2.40 -10.35 16.57
CA LEU A 40 -2.59 -11.44 15.63
C LEU A 40 -1.35 -11.70 14.78
N LEU A 41 -0.51 -10.68 14.56
CA LEU A 41 0.71 -10.82 13.77
C LEU A 41 1.68 -11.85 14.37
N ASP A 42 1.68 -12.05 15.68
CA ASP A 42 2.54 -13.03 16.37
C ASP A 42 2.21 -14.49 16.00
N SER A 43 1.00 -14.72 15.47
CA SER A 43 0.54 -16.02 15.00
C SER A 43 0.74 -16.25 13.49
N LEU A 44 1.29 -15.27 12.78
CA LEU A 44 1.44 -15.25 11.32
C LEU A 44 2.92 -15.26 10.92
N GLU A 45 3.21 -15.85 9.76
CA GLU A 45 4.52 -15.74 9.12
C GLU A 45 4.52 -14.53 8.17
N LEU A 46 5.06 -13.41 8.65
CA LEU A 46 5.12 -12.16 7.89
C LEU A 46 6.19 -12.25 6.80
N MET A 47 5.84 -11.93 5.55
CA MET A 47 6.79 -11.87 4.45
C MET A 47 6.59 -10.63 3.58
N LEU A 48 7.69 -10.06 3.11
CA LEU A 48 7.64 -9.03 2.07
C LEU A 48 7.28 -9.70 0.72
N PRO A 49 6.25 -9.22 0.01
CA PRO A 49 5.94 -9.77 -1.31
C PRO A 49 7.08 -9.48 -2.30
N PRO A 50 7.48 -10.46 -3.14
CA PRO A 50 8.47 -10.21 -4.16
C PRO A 50 7.92 -9.26 -5.23
N HIS A 51 8.74 -8.34 -5.71
CA HIS A 51 8.37 -7.54 -6.87
C HIS A 51 8.23 -8.45 -8.10
N PRO A 52 7.10 -8.39 -8.83
CA PRO A 52 6.89 -9.24 -9.99
C PRO A 52 7.84 -8.82 -11.12
N THR A 53 8.42 -9.79 -11.81
CA THR A 53 9.21 -9.52 -13.02
C THR A 53 8.29 -9.27 -14.22
N VAL A 54 8.81 -8.63 -15.27
CA VAL A 54 8.04 -8.40 -16.50
C VAL A 54 7.60 -9.74 -17.10
N GLU A 55 8.48 -10.73 -17.11
CA GLU A 55 8.19 -12.08 -17.60
C GLU A 55 7.08 -12.75 -16.79
N ALA A 56 6.98 -12.48 -15.49
CA ALA A 56 5.90 -13.01 -14.66
C ALA A 56 4.54 -12.36 -15.01
N LEU A 57 4.54 -11.05 -15.27
CA LEU A 57 3.33 -10.30 -15.64
C LEU A 57 2.85 -10.64 -17.07
N THR A 58 3.77 -10.87 -18.00
CA THR A 58 3.44 -11.18 -19.41
C THR A 58 3.07 -12.64 -19.65
N ARG A 59 3.10 -13.50 -18.63
CA ARG A 59 2.47 -14.84 -18.68
C ARG A 59 0.97 -14.78 -18.99
N PHE A 60 0.35 -13.64 -18.70
CA PHE A 60 -1.08 -13.41 -18.95
C PHE A 60 -1.32 -12.11 -19.73
N HIS A 61 -0.69 -11.01 -19.34
CA HIS A 61 -0.88 -9.72 -20.00
C HIS A 61 -0.09 -9.61 -21.31
N ALA A 62 -0.60 -8.82 -22.26
CA ALA A 62 0.15 -8.51 -23.48
C ALA A 62 1.41 -7.67 -23.17
N ASP A 63 2.48 -7.91 -23.95
CA ASP A 63 3.77 -7.26 -23.75
C ASP A 63 3.70 -5.73 -23.88
N ASP A 64 2.90 -5.25 -24.85
CA ASP A 64 2.69 -3.83 -25.11
C ASP A 64 1.93 -3.13 -23.97
N TYR A 65 0.98 -3.81 -23.33
CA TYR A 65 0.26 -3.29 -22.16
C TYR A 65 1.19 -3.09 -20.96
N ILE A 66 2.04 -4.08 -20.64
CA ILE A 66 3.01 -3.94 -19.54
C ILE A 66 4.04 -2.85 -19.84
N SER A 67 4.49 -2.79 -21.09
CA SER A 67 5.40 -1.72 -21.56
C SER A 67 4.76 -0.34 -21.43
N PHE A 68 3.49 -0.21 -21.79
CA PHE A 68 2.72 1.01 -21.64
C PHE A 68 2.63 1.44 -20.17
N LEU A 69 2.16 0.57 -19.27
CA LEU A 69 2.05 0.89 -17.84
C LEU A 69 3.38 1.38 -17.25
N ARG A 70 4.48 0.73 -17.60
CA ARG A 70 5.82 1.13 -17.16
C ARG A 70 6.21 2.53 -17.62
N SER A 71 5.87 2.89 -18.87
CA SER A 71 6.18 4.22 -19.42
C SER A 71 5.29 5.34 -18.87
N THR A 72 4.04 5.05 -18.50
CA THR A 72 3.08 6.07 -18.05
C THR A 72 3.36 6.65 -16.65
N GLY A 73 4.11 5.92 -15.81
CA GLY A 73 4.42 6.34 -14.45
C GLY A 73 5.28 7.60 -14.36
N GLU A 74 6.03 7.94 -15.41
CA GLU A 74 6.91 9.13 -15.45
C GLU A 74 6.16 10.44 -15.76
N VAL A 75 4.92 10.37 -16.26
CA VAL A 75 4.19 11.53 -16.81
C VAL A 75 3.17 12.11 -15.81
N PHE A 76 2.70 11.34 -14.82
CA PHE A 76 1.57 11.73 -13.95
C PHE A 76 1.83 11.69 -12.44
N GLY A 77 3.06 11.46 -11.98
CA GLY A 77 3.43 11.55 -10.57
C GLY A 77 4.22 12.84 -10.27
N PRO A 78 3.98 13.55 -9.15
CA PRO A 78 4.98 14.50 -8.69
C PRO A 78 6.29 13.72 -8.42
N PRO A 79 7.48 14.34 -8.59
CA PRO A 79 8.74 13.67 -8.33
C PRO A 79 8.71 13.08 -6.93
N ALA A 80 9.23 11.86 -6.74
CA ALA A 80 9.17 11.11 -5.48
C ALA A 80 9.54 11.94 -4.22
N ALA A 81 10.35 12.98 -4.38
CA ALA A 81 10.67 13.98 -3.36
C ALA A 81 9.45 14.71 -2.73
N ALA A 82 8.34 14.84 -3.45
CA ALA A 82 7.14 15.55 -2.99
C ALA A 82 6.25 14.72 -2.04
N LEU A 83 6.36 13.39 -2.07
CA LEU A 83 5.61 12.48 -1.20
C LEU A 83 6.28 12.30 0.18
N LEU A 84 7.55 12.71 0.31
CA LEU A 84 8.31 12.68 1.57
C LEU A 84 8.12 13.94 2.42
N ALA A 85 7.23 14.87 2.01
CA ALA A 85 6.90 16.02 2.82
C ALA A 85 6.23 15.54 4.13
N PRO A 86 6.70 16.00 5.30
CA PRO A 86 6.10 15.62 6.57
C PRO A 86 4.62 16.00 6.55
N GLN A 87 3.75 15.01 6.75
CA GLN A 87 2.33 15.28 6.89
C GLN A 87 2.13 16.14 8.14
N PRO A 88 1.28 17.18 8.09
CA PRO A 88 0.99 17.95 9.29
C PRO A 88 0.45 17.00 10.37
N GLU A 89 1.09 17.03 11.55
CA GLU A 89 0.63 16.27 12.71
C GLU A 89 -0.86 16.54 12.94
N PRO A 90 -1.69 15.51 13.15
CA PRO A 90 -3.11 15.70 13.38
C PRO A 90 -3.33 16.61 14.59
N PRO A 91 -4.31 17.53 14.55
CA PRO A 91 -4.58 18.42 15.66
C PRO A 91 -4.95 17.63 16.91
N ALA A 92 -4.32 17.98 18.04
CA ALA A 92 -4.35 17.24 19.31
C ALA A 92 -5.72 17.18 20.04
N THR A 93 -6.85 17.47 19.37
CA THR A 93 -8.15 17.68 20.04
C THR A 93 -9.30 16.80 19.54
N ALA A 94 -9.06 15.74 18.77
CA ALA A 94 -10.13 14.82 18.35
C ALA A 94 -10.38 13.62 19.30
N ALA A 95 -10.13 13.78 20.61
CA ALA A 95 -10.31 12.71 21.60
C ALA A 95 -11.45 12.94 22.61
N ALA A 96 -12.37 13.89 22.41
CA ALA A 96 -13.45 14.14 23.37
C ALA A 96 -14.76 14.59 22.71
N ALA A 97 -15.50 13.65 22.10
CA ALA A 97 -16.95 13.77 21.89
C ALA A 97 -17.55 12.42 21.48
N ALA A 98 -17.50 11.44 22.38
CA ALA A 98 -18.37 10.26 22.33
C ALA A 98 -18.54 9.72 23.75
N ALA A 99 -19.31 10.45 24.55
CA ALA A 99 -19.98 9.97 25.75
C ALA A 99 -21.33 10.67 25.84
#